data_AF-A0A098EA97-F1
#
_entry.id   AF-A0A098EA97-F1
#
_cell.length_a   1.000
_cell.length_b   1.000
_cell.length_c   1.000
_cell.angle_alpha   90.00
_cell.angle_beta   90.00
_cell.angle_gamma   90.00
#
_symmetry.space_group_name_H-M   'P 1'
#
loop_
_entity.id
_entity.type
_entity.pdbx_description
1 polymer ?
#
loop_
_entity_poly.entity_id
_entity_poly.type
_entity_poly.pdbx_seq_one_letter_code
_entity_poly.pdbx_strand_id
1 'polypeptide(L)'
;METTTILLTCPDSKGIVANVTDFVYKNDGNILHADQHIDDESKTLFMRIEFDTANFKIEKERIRNKFNEIAVLFDMNYSVKFSSEIRNVAIFAGKEEHCLFDILLKQKTGELKCNIPLIISNHPDTENIAKFFGCKYFVIEKTPENKISQETNEKELLEKFKIDTVVLAKYMQILSPDFIKDYQNRIINVHHSFLPAFKGAKPYLQAYKAGVKLIGATAHYVTEELDNGSIIEQEVARVSHRDTLSDFIEKGKTVEKMVLARALKAHLENKIIVYGNKTVVFD
;
A
#
# COMPACT_ATOMS: atom_id res chain seq x y z
N MET A 1 -0.45 -14.78 18.60
CA MET A 1 1.02 -14.85 18.74
C MET A 1 1.57 -13.50 18.31
N GLU A 2 2.42 -12.88 19.12
CA GLU A 2 3.09 -11.63 18.73
C GLU A 2 4.30 -11.95 17.88
N THR A 3 4.38 -11.31 16.71
CA THR A 3 5.48 -11.44 15.76
C THR A 3 6.17 -10.10 15.53
N THR A 4 7.43 -10.18 15.14
CA THR A 4 8.25 -9.07 14.63
C THR A 4 8.65 -9.38 13.19
N THR A 5 8.51 -8.39 12.30
CA THR A 5 8.99 -8.47 10.92
C THR A 5 10.15 -7.50 10.74
N ILE A 6 11.25 -7.98 10.18
CA ILE A 6 12.36 -7.15 9.71
C ILE A 6 12.35 -7.18 8.19
N LEU A 7 12.28 -5.99 7.60
CA LEU A 7 12.51 -5.76 6.18
C LEU A 7 13.88 -5.12 6.03
N LEU A 8 14.72 -5.65 5.15
CA LEU A 8 16.05 -5.10 4.91
C LEU A 8 16.44 -5.14 3.44
N THR A 9 17.28 -4.18 3.06
CA THR A 9 17.96 -4.11 1.77
C THR A 9 19.41 -3.67 1.97
N CYS A 10 20.36 -4.30 1.27
CA CYS A 10 21.78 -4.00 1.37
C CYS A 10 22.56 -4.50 0.15
N PRO A 11 23.81 -4.05 -0.06
CA PRO A 11 24.71 -4.66 -1.04
C PRO A 11 24.88 -6.16 -0.76
N ASP A 12 24.76 -7.00 -1.79
CA ASP A 12 24.87 -8.45 -1.63
C ASP A 12 26.28 -8.86 -1.18
N SER A 13 26.35 -9.68 -0.13
CA SER A 13 27.60 -10.18 0.43
C SER A 13 27.40 -11.46 1.23
N LYS A 14 28.47 -12.24 1.37
CA LYS A 14 28.44 -13.49 2.13
C LYS A 14 28.17 -13.20 3.61
N GLY A 15 27.30 -14.00 4.21
CA GLY A 15 27.07 -14.00 5.66
C GLY A 15 25.90 -13.13 6.12
N ILE A 16 25.24 -12.37 5.24
CA ILE A 16 24.06 -11.57 5.63
C ILE A 16 22.97 -12.45 6.25
N VAL A 17 22.51 -13.45 5.51
CA VAL A 17 21.45 -14.37 5.94
C VAL A 17 21.84 -15.06 7.25
N ALA A 18 23.07 -15.58 7.32
CA ALA A 18 23.57 -16.27 8.50
C ALA A 18 23.53 -15.37 9.75
N ASN A 19 23.98 -14.12 9.66
CA ASN A 19 23.97 -13.19 10.79
C ASN A 19 22.54 -12.78 11.19
N VAL A 20 21.66 -12.57 10.22
CA VAL A 20 20.25 -12.23 10.48
C VAL A 20 19.53 -13.39 11.15
N THR A 21 19.70 -14.62 10.67
CA THR A 21 19.06 -15.80 11.28
C THR A 21 19.69 -16.17 12.63
N ASP A 22 21.00 -16.00 12.78
CA ASP A 22 21.71 -16.23 14.05
C ASP A 22 21.30 -15.21 15.13
N PHE A 23 21.02 -13.96 14.74
CA PHE A 23 20.43 -12.97 15.64
C PHE A 23 19.09 -13.43 16.20
N VAL A 24 18.20 -13.93 15.35
CA VAL A 24 16.89 -14.44 15.80
C VAL A 24 17.10 -15.64 16.74
N TYR A 25 17.93 -16.61 16.32
CA TYR A 25 18.20 -17.82 17.08
C TYR A 25 18.84 -17.56 18.46
N LYS A 26 19.91 -16.75 18.55
CA LYS A 26 20.60 -16.45 19.82
C LYS A 26 19.67 -15.80 20.84
N ASN A 27 18.69 -15.06 20.36
CA ASN A 27 17.70 -14.38 21.17
C ASN A 27 16.42 -15.20 21.40
N ASP A 28 16.45 -16.50 21.14
CA ASP A 28 15.34 -17.45 21.40
C ASP A 28 14.06 -17.15 20.61
N GLY A 29 14.22 -16.56 19.42
CA GLY A 29 13.14 -16.39 18.46
C GLY A 29 13.05 -17.57 17.51
N ASN A 30 11.84 -17.87 17.04
CA ASN A 30 11.63 -18.84 15.99
C ASN A 30 11.06 -18.16 14.74
N ILE A 31 11.69 -18.44 13.60
CA ILE A 31 11.33 -17.85 12.31
C ILE A 31 10.06 -18.52 11.80
N LEU A 32 9.05 -17.72 11.47
CA LEU A 32 7.78 -18.18 10.91
C LEU A 32 7.79 -18.09 9.39
N HIS A 33 8.32 -16.98 8.86
CA HIS A 33 8.46 -16.73 7.43
C HIS A 33 9.80 -16.05 7.16
N ALA A 34 10.50 -16.48 6.11
CA ALA A 34 11.72 -15.84 5.67
C ALA A 34 11.81 -15.93 4.14
N ASP A 35 11.93 -14.77 3.52
CA ASP A 35 12.02 -14.61 2.08
C ASP A 35 13.24 -13.76 1.75
N GLN A 36 13.94 -14.12 0.68
CA GLN A 36 15.07 -13.36 0.18
C GLN A 36 15.04 -13.26 -1.34
N HIS A 37 15.54 -12.15 -1.85
CA HIS A 37 15.71 -11.92 -3.28
C HIS A 37 17.02 -11.16 -3.51
N ILE A 38 17.74 -11.54 -4.56
CA ILE A 38 18.93 -10.80 -5.01
C ILE A 38 18.59 -10.24 -6.38
N ASP A 39 18.73 -8.93 -6.53
CA ASP A 39 18.74 -8.30 -7.84
C ASP A 39 20.15 -8.33 -8.40
N ASP A 40 20.34 -9.15 -9.44
CA ASP A 40 21.64 -9.37 -10.08
C ASP A 40 22.18 -8.13 -10.78
N GLU A 41 21.32 -7.21 -11.23
CA GLU A 41 21.73 -5.99 -11.93
C GLU A 41 22.29 -4.96 -10.95
N SER A 42 21.56 -4.68 -9.87
CA SER A 42 22.02 -3.73 -8.84
C SER A 42 22.96 -4.33 -7.80
N LYS A 43 23.11 -5.68 -7.77
CA LYS A 43 23.83 -6.41 -6.72
C LYS A 43 23.29 -6.10 -5.32
N THR A 44 21.97 -6.02 -5.21
CA THR A 44 21.27 -5.71 -3.96
C THR A 44 20.53 -6.94 -3.44
N LEU A 45 20.72 -7.27 -2.17
CA LEU A 45 19.93 -8.25 -1.44
C LEU A 45 18.72 -7.56 -0.79
N PHE A 46 17.56 -8.18 -0.92
CA PHE A 46 16.32 -7.86 -0.23
C PHE A 46 15.93 -9.04 0.65
N MET A 47 15.52 -8.80 1.89
CA MET A 47 15.08 -9.87 2.78
C MET A 47 13.91 -9.40 3.65
N ARG A 48 12.95 -10.31 3.83
CA ARG A 48 11.88 -10.22 4.83
C ARG A 48 12.04 -11.39 5.77
N ILE A 49 12.08 -11.11 7.07
CA ILE A 49 12.09 -12.14 8.10
C ILE A 49 11.04 -11.81 9.15
N GLU A 50 10.10 -12.74 9.34
CA GLU A 50 9.09 -12.68 10.38
C GLU A 50 9.33 -13.81 11.37
N PHE A 51 9.39 -13.46 12.64
CA PHE A 51 9.64 -14.40 13.73
C PHE A 51 8.71 -14.11 14.90
N ASP A 52 8.38 -15.15 15.66
CA ASP A 52 7.62 -14.98 16.89
C ASP A 52 8.51 -14.39 17.99
N THR A 53 7.89 -13.60 18.86
CA THR A 53 8.58 -12.94 19.96
C THR A 53 8.02 -13.32 21.33
N ALA A 54 7.39 -14.49 21.45
CA ALA A 54 6.73 -14.89 22.70
C ALA A 54 7.74 -15.08 23.86
N ASN A 55 8.93 -15.63 23.56
CA ASN A 55 10.01 -15.86 24.52
C ASN A 55 11.31 -15.11 24.14
N PHE A 56 11.21 -14.08 23.30
CA PHE A 56 12.39 -13.40 22.78
C PHE A 56 13.17 -12.73 23.91
N LYS A 57 14.48 -13.02 24.00
CA LYS A 57 15.35 -12.52 25.08
C LYS A 57 15.52 -10.99 25.05
N ILE A 58 15.33 -10.36 23.89
CA ILE A 58 15.42 -8.91 23.74
C ILE A 58 14.03 -8.30 23.90
N GLU A 59 13.90 -7.35 24.82
CA GLU A 59 12.70 -6.54 24.96
C GLU A 59 12.35 -5.84 23.63
N LYS A 60 11.07 -5.82 23.26
CA LYS A 60 10.53 -5.21 22.02
C LYS A 60 11.21 -3.88 21.64
N GLU A 61 11.27 -2.93 22.57
CA GLU A 61 11.83 -1.59 22.35
C GLU A 61 13.34 -1.59 22.03
N ARG A 62 14.07 -2.65 22.43
CA ARG A 62 15.51 -2.79 22.20
C ARG A 62 15.85 -3.55 20.92
N ILE A 63 14.89 -4.25 20.31
CA ILE A 63 15.12 -5.06 19.11
C ILE A 63 15.71 -4.20 17.98
N ARG A 64 15.17 -3.00 17.77
CA ARG A 64 15.67 -2.04 16.77
C ARG A 64 17.16 -1.72 17.00
N ASN A 65 17.51 -1.31 18.21
CA ASN A 65 18.89 -0.96 18.57
C ASN A 65 19.85 -2.14 18.45
N LYS A 66 19.40 -3.35 18.83
CA LYS A 66 20.23 -4.56 18.76
C LYS A 66 20.42 -5.06 17.33
N PHE A 67 19.39 -4.99 16.50
CA PHE A 67 19.52 -5.33 15.08
C PHE A 67 20.41 -4.32 14.34
N ASN A 68 20.44 -3.06 14.78
CA ASN A 68 21.31 -2.03 14.21
C ASN A 68 22.80 -2.41 14.22
N GLU A 69 23.25 -3.19 15.21
CA GLU A 69 24.63 -3.70 15.28
C GLU A 69 24.97 -4.55 14.04
N ILE A 70 24.02 -5.29 13.49
CA ILE A 70 24.16 -6.10 12.27
C ILE A 70 23.97 -5.22 11.04
N ALA A 71 22.98 -4.33 11.07
CA ALA A 71 22.70 -3.44 9.96
C ALA A 71 23.93 -2.60 9.55
N VAL A 72 24.68 -2.08 10.53
CA VAL A 72 25.91 -1.32 10.28
C VAL A 72 27.01 -2.17 9.63
N LEU A 73 27.13 -3.45 9.99
CA LEU A 73 28.17 -4.34 9.43
C LEU A 73 27.98 -4.60 7.94
N PHE A 74 26.74 -4.57 7.45
CA PHE A 74 26.39 -4.91 6.08
C PHE A 74 25.81 -3.73 5.29
N ASP A 75 25.90 -2.51 5.82
CA ASP A 75 25.33 -1.30 5.20
C ASP A 75 23.83 -1.47 4.85
N MET A 76 23.05 -1.98 5.81
CA MET A 76 21.62 -2.23 5.61
C MET A 76 20.78 -0.99 5.80
N ASN A 77 19.88 -0.75 4.85
CA ASN A 77 18.66 -0.01 5.10
C ASN A 77 17.59 -1.00 5.56
N TYR A 78 17.02 -0.81 6.74
CA TYR A 78 16.09 -1.75 7.34
C TYR A 78 14.96 -1.07 8.10
N SER A 79 13.90 -1.84 8.35
CA SER A 79 12.84 -1.46 9.26
C SER A 79 12.39 -2.64 10.09
N VAL A 80 12.08 -2.39 11.37
CA VAL A 80 11.54 -3.38 12.30
C VAL A 80 10.10 -3.01 12.61
N LYS A 81 9.20 -3.95 12.35
CA LYS A 81 7.74 -3.78 12.42
C LYS A 81 7.18 -4.79 13.40
N PHE A 82 6.31 -4.33 14.29
CA PHE A 82 5.72 -5.18 15.32
C PHE A 82 4.26 -5.46 14.99
N SER A 83 3.85 -6.73 15.08
CA SER A 83 2.46 -7.14 14.81
C SER A 83 1.43 -6.53 15.78
N SER A 84 1.88 -6.01 16.92
CA SER A 84 1.09 -5.25 17.89
C SER A 84 0.89 -3.77 17.50
N GLU A 85 1.67 -3.23 16.57
CA GLU A 85 1.51 -1.88 16.01
C GLU A 85 0.47 -1.91 14.88
N ILE A 86 -0.81 -1.71 15.20
CA ILE A 86 -1.90 -1.65 14.21
C ILE A 86 -1.91 -0.27 13.56
N ARG A 87 -1.76 -0.22 12.24
CA ARG A 87 -1.73 1.04 11.47
C ARG A 87 -3.10 1.69 11.38
N ASN A 88 -3.11 3.02 11.45
CA ASN A 88 -4.26 3.85 11.11
C ASN A 88 -4.23 4.21 9.62
N VAL A 89 -5.28 3.84 8.90
CA VAL A 89 -5.44 4.08 7.47
C VAL A 89 -6.51 5.14 7.25
N ALA A 90 -6.18 6.22 6.55
CA ALA A 90 -7.18 7.13 6.01
C ALA A 90 -7.54 6.70 4.58
N ILE A 91 -8.83 6.73 4.25
CA ILE A 91 -9.28 6.51 2.87
C ILE A 91 -9.71 7.83 2.27
N PHE A 92 -9.13 8.18 1.13
CA PHE A 92 -9.57 9.29 0.30
C PHE A 92 -10.48 8.69 -0.77
N ALA A 93 -11.76 9.03 -0.74
CA ALA A 93 -12.78 8.42 -1.58
C ALA A 93 -13.26 9.36 -2.68
N GLY A 94 -13.41 8.83 -3.89
CA GLY A 94 -14.14 9.50 -4.97
C GLY A 94 -15.65 9.30 -4.88
N LYS A 95 -16.36 9.53 -6.00
CA LYS A 95 -17.79 9.22 -6.13
C LYS A 95 -18.06 7.73 -6.37
N GLU A 96 -17.05 6.99 -6.81
CA GLU A 96 -17.20 5.56 -7.10
C GLU A 96 -17.00 4.74 -5.83
N GLU A 97 -18.03 3.99 -5.46
CA GLU A 97 -18.14 3.35 -4.14
C GLU A 97 -17.37 2.02 -4.01
N HIS A 98 -17.06 1.34 -5.12
CA HIS A 98 -16.68 -0.07 -5.13
C HIS A 98 -15.36 -0.36 -4.39
N CYS A 99 -14.33 0.48 -4.56
CA CYS A 99 -13.06 0.33 -3.84
C CYS A 99 -13.21 0.63 -2.33
N LEU A 100 -13.96 1.68 -1.99
CA LEU A 100 -14.20 2.07 -0.60
C LEU A 100 -14.94 0.95 0.15
N PHE A 101 -16.04 0.47 -0.44
CA PHE A 101 -16.86 -0.57 0.17
C PHE A 101 -16.09 -1.87 0.39
N ASP A 102 -15.27 -2.28 -0.58
CA ASP A 102 -14.48 -3.51 -0.50
C ASP A 102 -13.44 -3.44 0.63
N ILE A 103 -12.70 -2.33 0.75
CA ILE A 103 -11.73 -2.12 1.83
C ILE A 103 -12.41 -2.15 3.20
N LEU A 104 -13.52 -1.41 3.36
CA LEU A 104 -14.24 -1.36 4.63
C LEU A 104 -14.82 -2.72 5.03
N LEU A 105 -15.36 -3.47 4.06
CA LEU A 105 -15.84 -4.82 4.30
C LEU A 105 -14.72 -5.74 4.77
N LYS A 106 -13.58 -5.74 4.06
CA LYS A 106 -12.41 -6.56 4.40
C LYS A 106 -11.79 -6.20 5.75
N GLN A 107 -11.80 -4.92 6.12
CA GLN A 107 -11.38 -4.49 7.45
C GLN A 107 -12.36 -5.00 8.51
N LYS A 108 -13.67 -4.87 8.29
CA LYS A 108 -14.71 -5.33 9.23
C LYS A 108 -14.67 -6.85 9.44
N THR A 109 -14.34 -7.62 8.41
CA THR A 109 -14.20 -9.08 8.51
C THR A 109 -12.84 -9.54 9.03
N GLY A 110 -11.92 -8.62 9.33
CA GLY A 110 -10.58 -8.92 9.83
C GLY A 110 -9.58 -9.40 8.76
N GLU A 111 -9.93 -9.33 7.48
CA GLU A 111 -9.01 -9.64 6.37
C GLU A 111 -7.93 -8.55 6.21
N LEU A 112 -8.27 -7.30 6.53
CA LEU A 112 -7.33 -6.18 6.62
C LEU A 112 -7.13 -5.79 8.09
N LYS A 113 -5.94 -6.05 8.63
CA LYS A 113 -5.59 -5.75 10.03
C LYS A 113 -5.14 -4.29 10.19
N CYS A 114 -6.10 -3.36 10.19
CA CYS A 114 -5.86 -1.94 10.40
C CYS A 114 -7.05 -1.24 11.09
N ASN A 115 -6.80 -0.01 11.53
CA ASN A 115 -7.85 0.92 11.95
C ASN A 115 -8.18 1.85 10.78
N ILE A 116 -9.46 2.16 10.54
CA ILE A 116 -9.88 3.17 9.55
C ILE A 116 -10.68 4.26 10.29
N PRO A 117 -9.99 5.21 10.95
CA PRO A 117 -10.66 6.17 11.82
C PRO A 117 -11.41 7.27 11.05
N LEU A 118 -11.03 7.52 9.79
CA LEU A 118 -11.65 8.55 8.96
C LEU A 118 -11.59 8.24 7.46
N ILE A 119 -12.54 8.82 6.75
CA ILE A 119 -12.64 8.88 5.30
C ILE A 119 -12.73 10.36 4.91
N ILE A 120 -11.95 10.78 3.93
CA ILE A 120 -12.01 12.12 3.34
C ILE A 120 -12.52 12.00 1.91
N SER A 121 -13.40 12.88 1.49
CA SER A 121 -13.81 12.99 0.09
C SER A 121 -14.01 14.44 -0.28
N ASN A 122 -13.85 14.76 -1.57
CA ASN A 122 -14.27 16.04 -2.12
C ASN A 122 -15.77 16.07 -2.47
N HIS A 123 -16.52 15.02 -2.11
CA HIS A 123 -17.94 14.86 -2.39
C HIS A 123 -18.70 14.17 -1.23
N PRO A 124 -20.02 14.38 -1.09
CA PRO A 124 -20.84 13.69 -0.08
C PRO A 124 -21.28 12.27 -0.50
N ASP A 125 -21.08 11.88 -1.76
CA ASP A 125 -21.68 10.68 -2.38
C ASP A 125 -21.50 9.39 -1.56
N THR A 126 -20.32 9.18 -0.95
CA THR A 126 -20.00 7.94 -0.21
C THR A 126 -20.21 8.01 1.31
N GLU A 127 -20.78 9.11 1.83
CA GLU A 127 -20.94 9.34 3.27
C GLU A 127 -21.79 8.25 3.96
N ASN A 128 -22.86 7.80 3.30
CA ASN A 128 -23.73 6.75 3.84
C ASN A 128 -23.00 5.43 4.06
N ILE A 129 -22.01 5.11 3.21
CA ILE A 129 -21.17 3.92 3.36
C ILE A 129 -20.30 4.08 4.60
N ALA A 130 -19.62 5.22 4.74
CA ALA A 130 -18.80 5.51 5.92
C ALA A 130 -19.61 5.38 7.22
N LYS A 131 -20.83 5.92 7.24
CA LYS A 131 -21.75 5.83 8.37
C LYS A 131 -22.14 4.38 8.68
N PHE A 132 -22.42 3.56 7.67
CA PHE A 132 -22.75 2.15 7.84
C PHE A 132 -21.60 1.35 8.49
N PHE A 133 -20.35 1.70 8.19
CA PHE A 133 -19.16 1.09 8.78
C PHE A 133 -18.66 1.78 10.07
N GLY A 134 -19.32 2.87 10.50
CA GLY A 134 -18.96 3.60 11.72
C GLY A 134 -17.71 4.49 11.60
N CYS A 135 -17.29 4.82 10.38
CA CYS A 135 -16.15 5.70 10.12
C CYS A 135 -16.57 7.18 10.12
N LYS A 136 -15.69 8.08 10.58
CA LYS A 136 -15.89 9.53 10.41
C LYS A 136 -15.73 9.88 8.93
N TYR A 137 -16.60 10.74 8.40
CA TYR A 137 -16.54 11.19 7.02
C TYR A 137 -16.37 12.70 6.99
N PHE A 138 -15.41 13.18 6.20
CA PHE A 138 -15.12 14.60 6.03
C PHE A 138 -15.26 14.97 4.55
N VAL A 139 -16.18 15.88 4.26
CA VAL A 139 -16.31 16.48 2.92
C VAL A 139 -15.42 17.71 2.85
N ILE A 140 -14.41 17.66 1.99
CA ILE A 140 -13.43 18.73 1.75
C ILE A 140 -13.45 19.06 0.26
N GLU A 141 -14.32 20.00 -0.12
CA GLU A 141 -14.47 20.40 -1.51
C GLU A 141 -13.21 21.10 -2.04
N LYS A 142 -12.71 20.63 -3.18
CA LYS A 142 -11.51 21.14 -3.84
C LYS A 142 -11.84 21.80 -5.18
N THR A 143 -11.33 23.01 -5.34
CA THR A 143 -11.23 23.77 -6.59
C THR A 143 -9.74 24.08 -6.84
N PRO A 144 -9.36 24.46 -8.08
CA PRO A 144 -7.98 24.86 -8.35
C PRO A 144 -7.45 25.96 -7.42
N GLU A 145 -8.31 26.88 -7.00
CA GLU A 145 -7.96 28.05 -6.17
C GLU A 145 -7.77 27.70 -4.69
N ASN A 146 -8.50 26.71 -4.18
CA ASN A 146 -8.46 26.33 -2.76
C ASN A 146 -7.63 25.05 -2.48
N LYS A 147 -7.13 24.39 -3.52
CA LYS A 147 -6.49 23.06 -3.41
C LYS A 147 -5.45 23.00 -2.30
N ILE A 148 -4.53 23.98 -2.24
CA ILE A 148 -3.43 23.98 -1.29
C ILE A 148 -3.94 24.16 0.15
N SER A 149 -4.87 25.09 0.39
CA SER A 149 -5.43 25.27 1.74
C SER A 149 -6.26 24.04 2.18
N GLN A 150 -6.94 23.38 1.26
CA GLN A 150 -7.65 22.14 1.57
C GLN A 150 -6.72 20.96 1.84
N GLU A 151 -5.60 20.85 1.13
CA GLU A 151 -4.57 19.85 1.45
C GLU A 151 -3.93 20.11 2.82
N THR A 152 -3.77 21.36 3.25
CA THR A 152 -3.39 21.68 4.63
C THR A 152 -4.41 21.15 5.64
N ASN A 153 -5.71 21.41 5.42
CA ASN A 153 -6.79 20.90 6.28
C ASN A 153 -6.80 19.36 6.33
N GLU A 154 -6.57 18.71 5.19
CA GLU A 154 -6.43 17.25 5.11
C GLU A 154 -5.26 16.77 5.96
N LYS A 155 -4.07 17.38 5.83
CA LYS A 155 -2.89 17.03 6.64
C LYS A 155 -3.14 17.18 8.13
N GLU A 156 -3.79 18.26 8.57
CA GLU A 156 -4.16 18.46 9.97
C GLU A 156 -5.08 17.35 10.50
N LEU A 157 -6.04 16.88 9.69
CA LEU A 157 -6.85 15.72 10.04
C LEU A 157 -6.00 14.46 10.12
N LEU A 158 -5.12 14.21 9.14
CA LEU A 158 -4.26 13.03 9.16
C LEU A 158 -3.37 12.99 10.41
N GLU A 159 -2.79 14.12 10.80
CA GLU A 159 -1.98 14.24 12.01
C GLU A 159 -2.82 14.01 13.27
N LYS A 160 -3.99 14.66 13.38
CA LYS A 160 -4.91 14.53 14.51
C LYS A 160 -5.33 13.07 14.75
N PHE A 161 -5.53 12.31 13.67
CA PHE A 161 -5.92 10.91 13.73
C PHE A 161 -4.73 9.94 13.66
N LYS A 162 -3.49 10.45 13.68
CA LYS A 162 -2.24 9.69 13.66
C LYS A 162 -2.22 8.67 12.52
N ILE A 163 -2.53 9.14 11.31
CA ILE A 163 -2.61 8.30 10.13
C ILE A 163 -1.22 7.86 9.68
N ASP A 164 -1.06 6.56 9.44
CA ASP A 164 0.18 5.95 8.96
C ASP A 164 0.20 5.82 7.44
N THR A 165 -0.97 5.51 6.85
CA THR A 165 -1.15 5.17 5.44
C THR A 165 -2.38 5.87 4.88
N VAL A 166 -2.27 6.42 3.67
CA VAL A 166 -3.39 6.99 2.91
C VAL A 166 -3.73 6.05 1.75
N VAL A 167 -5.01 5.79 1.52
CA VAL A 167 -5.48 4.98 0.39
C VAL A 167 -6.40 5.82 -0.49
N LEU A 168 -6.04 5.96 -1.76
CA LEU A 168 -6.86 6.66 -2.76
C LEU A 168 -7.85 5.66 -3.38
N ALA A 169 -9.02 5.54 -2.77
CA ALA A 169 -10.12 4.72 -3.28
C ALA A 169 -10.88 5.50 -4.35
N LYS A 170 -10.32 5.51 -5.57
CA LYS A 170 -10.87 6.23 -6.73
C LYS A 170 -11.00 7.74 -6.50
N TYR A 171 -10.12 8.30 -5.68
CA TYR A 171 -10.01 9.74 -5.49
C TYR A 171 -9.33 10.37 -6.71
N MET A 172 -10.05 11.26 -7.39
CA MET A 172 -9.64 11.79 -8.71
C MET A 172 -8.85 13.11 -8.62
N GLN A 173 -8.58 13.62 -7.42
CA GLN A 173 -7.75 14.81 -7.25
C GLN A 173 -6.28 14.42 -7.19
N ILE A 174 -5.46 15.11 -7.98
CA ILE A 174 -4.01 14.96 -7.95
C ILE A 174 -3.51 15.60 -6.64
N LEU A 175 -2.74 14.88 -5.85
CA LEU A 175 -2.13 15.43 -4.62
C LEU A 175 -0.92 16.30 -4.97
N SER A 176 -0.66 17.36 -4.21
CA SER A 176 0.57 18.16 -4.42
C SER A 176 1.84 17.40 -4.00
N PRO A 177 3.01 17.79 -4.54
CA PRO A 177 4.31 17.28 -4.08
C PRO A 177 4.52 17.43 -2.57
N ASP A 178 4.08 18.55 -2.01
CA ASP A 178 4.17 18.82 -0.57
C ASP A 178 3.35 17.81 0.25
N PHE A 179 2.16 17.43 -0.23
CA PHE A 179 1.38 16.36 0.40
C PHE A 179 2.07 15.00 0.33
N ILE A 180 2.60 14.66 -0.84
CA ILE A 180 3.23 13.35 -1.09
C ILE A 180 4.48 13.17 -0.24
N LYS A 181 5.28 14.23 -0.06
CA LYS A 181 6.53 14.20 0.71
C LYS A 181 6.34 13.66 2.13
N ASP A 182 5.27 14.05 2.81
CA ASP A 182 5.01 13.63 4.20
C ASP A 182 4.62 12.15 4.30
N TYR A 183 4.10 11.58 3.20
CA TYR A 183 3.61 10.19 3.13
C TYR A 183 4.29 9.40 2.02
N GLN A 184 5.57 9.69 1.73
CA GLN A 184 6.32 8.97 0.70
C GLN A 184 6.28 7.45 0.96
N ASN A 185 5.93 6.67 -0.06
CA ASN A 185 5.73 5.21 0.02
C ASN A 185 4.66 4.77 1.05
N ARG A 186 3.73 5.68 1.40
CA ARG A 186 2.61 5.43 2.32
C ARG A 186 1.26 5.91 1.76
N ILE A 187 1.22 6.36 0.51
CA ILE A 187 -0.01 6.65 -0.23
C ILE A 187 -0.17 5.58 -1.31
N ILE A 188 -1.24 4.78 -1.24
CA ILE A 188 -1.53 3.74 -2.23
C ILE A 188 -2.68 4.21 -3.12
N ASN A 189 -2.50 4.16 -4.43
CA ASN A 189 -3.52 4.48 -5.41
C ASN A 189 -3.88 3.24 -6.25
N VAL A 190 -5.08 3.25 -6.84
CA VAL A 190 -5.45 2.32 -7.91
C VAL A 190 -5.79 3.07 -9.18
N HIS A 191 -5.12 2.67 -10.25
CA HIS A 191 -5.39 3.15 -11.59
C HIS A 191 -6.15 2.07 -12.38
N HIS A 192 -7.19 2.48 -13.10
CA HIS A 192 -8.16 1.63 -13.81
C HIS A 192 -7.70 1.07 -15.16
N SER A 193 -6.41 1.19 -15.43
CA SER A 193 -5.77 0.68 -16.63
C SER A 193 -4.59 -0.20 -16.23
N PHE A 194 -4.28 -1.17 -17.10
CA PHE A 194 -3.03 -1.90 -17.01
C PHE A 194 -1.92 -0.98 -17.53
N LEU A 195 -1.31 -0.21 -16.63
CA LEU A 195 -0.23 0.69 -17.00
C LEU A 195 0.88 -0.11 -17.72
N PRO A 196 1.44 0.43 -18.82
CA PRO A 196 1.35 1.82 -19.28
C PRO A 196 0.21 2.15 -20.27
N ALA A 197 -0.71 1.23 -20.58
CA ALA A 197 -1.75 1.44 -21.60
C ALA A 197 -2.94 2.28 -21.10
N PHE A 198 -3.56 3.09 -21.97
CA PHE A 198 -4.80 3.85 -21.71
C PHE A 198 -4.76 4.86 -20.54
N LYS A 199 -3.71 5.70 -20.47
CA LYS A 199 -3.64 6.83 -19.53
C LYS A 199 -4.73 7.88 -19.81
N GLY A 200 -5.08 8.67 -18.78
CA GLY A 200 -5.98 9.82 -18.91
C GLY A 200 -7.48 9.48 -18.79
N ALA A 201 -8.33 10.35 -19.33
CA ALA A 201 -9.77 10.29 -19.08
C ALA A 201 -10.49 9.13 -19.80
N LYS A 202 -11.51 8.57 -19.14
CA LYS A 202 -12.43 7.52 -19.66
C LYS A 202 -11.72 6.30 -20.31
N PRO A 203 -10.83 5.60 -19.59
CA PRO A 203 -10.05 4.50 -20.17
C PRO A 203 -10.87 3.31 -20.60
N TYR A 204 -11.96 2.96 -19.89
CA TYR A 204 -12.84 1.88 -20.35
C TYR A 204 -13.48 2.17 -21.70
N LEU A 205 -13.78 3.44 -22.01
CA LEU A 205 -14.24 3.83 -23.33
C LEU A 205 -13.12 3.70 -24.38
N GLN A 206 -11.89 4.06 -24.02
CA GLN A 206 -10.74 3.89 -24.92
C GLN A 206 -10.48 2.40 -25.22
N ALA A 207 -10.45 1.55 -24.18
CA ALA A 207 -10.27 0.12 -24.27
C ALA A 207 -11.40 -0.54 -25.10
N TYR A 208 -12.65 -0.16 -24.85
CA TYR A 208 -13.81 -0.63 -25.62
C TYR A 208 -13.67 -0.30 -27.11
N LYS A 209 -13.35 0.96 -27.44
CA LYS A 209 -13.14 1.40 -28.84
C LYS A 209 -11.95 0.71 -29.51
N ALA A 210 -10.91 0.41 -28.75
CA ALA A 210 -9.73 -0.32 -29.25
C ALA A 210 -9.99 -1.82 -29.44
N GLY A 211 -11.13 -2.35 -28.97
CA GLY A 211 -11.50 -3.75 -29.16
C GLY A 211 -10.59 -4.74 -28.42
N VAL A 212 -9.99 -4.32 -27.30
CA VAL A 212 -9.07 -5.13 -26.50
C VAL A 212 -9.73 -6.42 -26.00
N LYS A 213 -8.91 -7.40 -25.62
CA LYS A 213 -9.37 -8.68 -25.05
C LYS A 213 -9.08 -8.81 -23.55
N LEU A 214 -8.35 -7.84 -23.01
CA LEU A 214 -8.01 -7.72 -21.61
C LEU A 214 -8.16 -6.26 -21.21
N ILE A 215 -8.73 -6.05 -20.03
CA ILE A 215 -8.64 -4.81 -19.26
C ILE A 215 -7.91 -5.13 -17.96
N GLY A 216 -7.40 -4.14 -17.25
CA GLY A 216 -6.72 -4.38 -15.98
C GLY A 216 -6.70 -3.17 -15.08
N ALA A 217 -6.16 -3.36 -13.89
CA ALA A 217 -5.90 -2.30 -12.95
C ALA A 217 -4.50 -2.46 -12.35
N THR A 218 -3.95 -1.34 -11.89
CA THR A 218 -2.63 -1.27 -11.27
C THR A 218 -2.75 -0.53 -9.94
N ALA A 219 -2.32 -1.16 -8.86
CA ALA A 219 -2.09 -0.48 -7.59
C ALA A 219 -0.60 -0.11 -7.46
N HIS A 220 -0.34 1.11 -7.01
CA HIS A 220 1.02 1.64 -6.92
C HIS A 220 1.13 2.66 -5.78
N TYR A 221 2.35 2.92 -5.31
CA TYR A 221 2.59 4.06 -4.44
C TYR A 221 2.49 5.36 -5.24
N VAL A 222 1.95 6.42 -4.65
CA VAL A 222 1.88 7.74 -5.30
C VAL A 222 3.24 8.44 -5.22
N THR A 223 3.65 9.02 -6.35
CA THR A 223 4.82 9.90 -6.49
C THR A 223 4.39 11.22 -7.13
N GLU A 224 5.29 12.20 -7.19
CA GLU A 224 5.01 13.50 -7.80
C GLU A 224 4.65 13.38 -9.29
N GLU A 225 5.21 12.38 -9.98
CA GLU A 225 4.88 12.09 -11.36
C GLU A 225 3.60 11.23 -11.44
N LEU A 226 2.59 11.78 -12.10
CA LEU A 226 1.26 11.18 -12.20
C LEU A 226 1.32 9.76 -12.80
N ASP A 227 0.70 8.80 -12.10
CA ASP A 227 0.61 7.39 -12.49
C ASP A 227 1.98 6.74 -12.79
N ASN A 228 3.07 7.20 -12.17
CA ASN A 228 4.43 6.68 -12.39
C ASN A 228 5.12 6.17 -11.12
N GLY A 229 4.42 6.05 -10.01
CA GLY A 229 5.03 5.51 -8.80
C GLY A 229 5.18 3.99 -8.83
N SER A 230 5.91 3.46 -7.85
CA SER A 230 6.30 2.05 -7.84
C SER A 230 5.09 1.13 -7.74
N ILE A 231 4.94 0.26 -8.74
CA ILE A 231 3.83 -0.69 -8.87
C ILE A 231 3.93 -1.72 -7.74
N ILE A 232 2.80 -2.01 -7.10
CA ILE A 232 2.66 -2.99 -6.01
C ILE A 232 1.97 -4.25 -6.52
N GLU A 233 0.87 -4.08 -7.27
CA GLU A 233 0.01 -5.18 -7.71
C GLU A 233 -0.65 -4.82 -9.04
N GLN A 234 -0.83 -5.82 -9.89
CA GLN A 234 -1.56 -5.69 -11.16
C GLN A 234 -2.39 -6.94 -11.43
N GLU A 235 -3.56 -6.73 -12.02
CA GLU A 235 -4.39 -7.84 -12.45
C GLU A 235 -5.15 -7.47 -13.72
N VAL A 236 -5.55 -8.49 -14.46
CA VAL A 236 -6.36 -8.35 -15.68
C VAL A 236 -7.68 -9.12 -15.60
N ALA A 237 -8.68 -8.64 -16.34
CA ALA A 237 -9.91 -9.37 -16.63
C ALA A 237 -10.11 -9.49 -18.13
N ARG A 238 -10.66 -10.64 -18.54
CA ARG A 238 -11.00 -10.90 -19.93
C ARG A 238 -12.27 -10.16 -20.34
N VAL A 239 -12.17 -9.49 -21.48
CA VAL A 239 -13.28 -8.87 -22.21
C VAL A 239 -13.34 -9.42 -23.63
N SER A 240 -14.50 -9.30 -24.27
CA SER A 240 -14.77 -9.86 -25.59
C SER A 240 -15.60 -8.90 -26.44
N HIS A 241 -15.76 -9.21 -27.72
CA HIS A 241 -16.62 -8.45 -28.63
C HIS A 241 -18.12 -8.52 -28.26
N ARG A 242 -18.51 -9.38 -27.30
CA ARG A 242 -19.88 -9.50 -26.81
C ARG A 242 -20.16 -8.58 -25.63
N ASP A 243 -19.13 -8.10 -24.97
CA ASP A 243 -19.24 -7.22 -23.81
C ASP A 243 -19.56 -5.79 -24.28
N THR A 244 -20.54 -5.17 -23.66
CA THR A 244 -20.87 -3.75 -23.82
C THR A 244 -19.89 -2.86 -23.05
N LEU A 245 -19.96 -1.54 -23.25
CA LEU A 245 -19.18 -0.60 -22.43
C LEU A 245 -19.52 -0.72 -20.94
N SER A 246 -20.77 -1.04 -20.59
CA SER A 246 -21.17 -1.25 -19.19
C SER A 246 -20.47 -2.47 -18.58
N ASP A 247 -20.39 -3.57 -19.35
CA ASP A 247 -19.71 -4.80 -18.92
C ASP A 247 -18.21 -4.56 -18.72
N PHE A 248 -17.58 -3.74 -19.58
CA PHE A 248 -16.18 -3.32 -19.39
C PHE A 248 -15.99 -2.57 -18.07
N ILE A 249 -16.89 -1.64 -17.75
CA ILE A 249 -16.84 -0.86 -16.50
C ILE A 249 -17.04 -1.77 -15.29
N GLU A 250 -18.02 -2.67 -15.31
CA GLU A 250 -18.30 -3.59 -14.20
C GLU A 250 -17.14 -4.55 -13.93
N LYS A 251 -16.62 -5.19 -14.98
CA LYS A 251 -15.41 -6.02 -14.88
C LYS A 251 -14.23 -5.21 -14.39
N GLY A 252 -14.08 -3.98 -14.89
CA GLY A 252 -13.07 -3.03 -14.47
C GLY A 252 -13.10 -2.75 -12.98
N LYS A 253 -14.25 -2.33 -12.45
CA LYS A 253 -14.47 -2.09 -11.01
C LYS A 253 -14.14 -3.30 -10.14
N THR A 254 -14.41 -4.51 -10.66
CA THR A 254 -14.08 -5.77 -9.97
C THR A 254 -12.57 -5.96 -9.85
N VAL A 255 -11.82 -5.72 -10.94
CA VAL A 255 -10.36 -5.80 -10.92
C VAL A 255 -9.76 -4.72 -10.03
N GLU A 256 -10.24 -3.47 -10.13
CA GLU A 256 -9.75 -2.33 -9.36
C GLU A 256 -9.83 -2.56 -7.83
N LYS A 257 -11.00 -2.96 -7.33
CA LYS A 257 -11.17 -3.17 -5.88
C LYS A 257 -10.28 -4.30 -5.37
N MET A 258 -10.13 -5.37 -6.15
CA MET A 258 -9.31 -6.52 -5.78
C MET A 258 -7.82 -6.16 -5.74
N VAL A 259 -7.32 -5.48 -6.77
CA VAL A 259 -5.93 -5.03 -6.87
C VAL A 259 -5.59 -4.06 -5.74
N LEU A 260 -6.47 -3.09 -5.45
CA LEU A 260 -6.25 -2.15 -4.35
C LEU A 260 -6.23 -2.85 -2.99
N ALA A 261 -7.17 -3.77 -2.74
CA ALA A 261 -7.23 -4.51 -1.48
C ALA A 261 -6.01 -5.40 -1.26
N ARG A 262 -5.53 -6.09 -2.31
CA ARG A 262 -4.30 -6.91 -2.25
C ARG A 262 -3.06 -6.06 -1.98
N ALA A 263 -2.92 -4.93 -2.67
CA ALA A 263 -1.80 -4.00 -2.45
C ALA A 263 -1.81 -3.44 -1.02
N LEU A 264 -2.97 -3.03 -0.51
CA LEU A 264 -3.12 -2.57 0.87
C LEU A 264 -2.78 -3.68 1.86
N LYS A 265 -3.24 -4.91 1.62
CA LYS A 265 -2.93 -6.06 2.48
C LYS A 265 -1.42 -6.33 2.54
N ALA A 266 -0.75 -6.43 1.39
CA ALA A 266 0.69 -6.62 1.33
C ALA A 266 1.45 -5.48 2.04
N HIS A 267 0.98 -4.24 1.91
CA HIS A 267 1.54 -3.11 2.63
C HIS A 267 1.40 -3.26 4.15
N LEU A 268 0.20 -3.58 4.64
CA LEU A 268 -0.10 -3.76 6.07
C LEU A 268 0.66 -4.95 6.69
N GLU A 269 0.87 -6.02 5.92
CA GLU A 269 1.57 -7.23 6.34
C GLU A 269 3.10 -7.13 6.25
N ASN A 270 3.63 -5.94 5.96
CA ASN A 270 5.08 -5.71 5.80
C ASN A 270 5.68 -6.63 4.74
N LYS A 271 5.04 -6.74 3.58
CA LYS A 271 5.50 -7.61 2.48
C LYS A 271 6.18 -6.84 1.34
N ILE A 272 6.34 -5.52 1.46
CA ILE A 272 6.81 -4.66 0.36
C ILE A 272 8.08 -3.93 0.75
N ILE A 273 9.11 -4.05 -0.09
CA ILE A 273 10.27 -3.15 -0.09
C ILE A 273 10.24 -2.34 -1.39
N VAL A 274 10.36 -1.01 -1.26
CA VAL A 274 10.47 -0.09 -2.41
C VAL A 274 11.95 0.14 -2.70
N TYR A 275 12.36 -0.01 -3.97
CA TYR A 275 13.72 0.25 -4.42
C TYR A 275 13.72 0.89 -5.80
N GLY A 276 14.38 2.05 -5.92
CA GLY A 276 14.27 2.89 -7.11
C GLY A 276 12.80 3.24 -7.38
N ASN A 277 12.30 2.87 -8.56
CA ASN A 277 10.88 3.00 -8.92
C ASN A 277 10.16 1.64 -9.04
N LYS A 278 10.66 0.61 -8.35
CA LYS A 278 10.11 -0.75 -8.36
C LYS A 278 9.78 -1.19 -6.93
N THR A 279 9.06 -2.30 -6.82
CA THR A 279 8.86 -2.98 -5.54
C THR A 279 9.33 -4.41 -5.60
N VAL A 280 9.80 -4.92 -4.47
CA VAL A 280 9.92 -6.35 -4.18
C VAL A 280 8.76 -6.68 -3.24
N VAL A 281 7.88 -7.58 -3.67
CA VAL A 281 6.71 -8.02 -2.89
C VAL A 281 6.90 -9.49 -2.54
N PHE A 282 6.92 -9.80 -1.24
CA PHE A 282 7.09 -11.16 -0.72
C PHE A 282 5.71 -11.83 -0.54
N ASP A 283 5.39 -12.86 -1.31
CA ASP A 283 4.06 -13.49 -1.38
C ASP A 283 3.81 -14.60 -0.35
#